data_AF-A0A358U0Y1-F1
#
_entry.id   AF-A0A358U0Y1-F1
#
_cell.length_a   1.000
_cell.length_b   1.000
_cell.length_c   1.000
_cell.angle_alpha   90.00
_cell.angle_beta   90.00
_cell.angle_gamma   90.00
#
_symmetry.space_group_name_H-M   'P 1'
#
loop_
_entity.id
_entity.type
_entity.pdbx_description
1 polymer ?
#
loop_
_entity_poly.entity_id
_entity_poly.type
_entity_poly.pdbx_seq_one_letter_code
_entity_poly.pdbx_strand_id
1 'polypeptide(L)'
;MDKPKPESKLKPNPDDLRRMIGYTMITFMGVFLFIPIVWFIHLISQDSGLYVRWGICSAFLVVFNMLFYYWRYPVNWLRNLMVLVGINLFILIFEYFWLMQSVG
;
A
#
# COMPACT_ATOMS: atom_id res chain seq x y z
N MET A 1 -3.94 -22.60 -46.22
CA MET A 1 -3.02 -22.66 -45.05
C MET A 1 -3.33 -21.43 -44.22
N ASP A 2 -4.29 -21.56 -43.30
CA ASP A 2 -4.77 -20.43 -42.48
C ASP A 2 -3.72 -20.05 -41.44
N LYS A 3 -3.37 -18.76 -41.39
CA LYS A 3 -2.52 -18.22 -40.34
C LYS A 3 -3.33 -18.14 -39.04
N PRO A 4 -2.83 -18.62 -37.89
CA PRO A 4 -3.54 -18.45 -36.64
C PRO A 4 -3.58 -16.96 -36.25
N LYS A 5 -4.79 -16.47 -36.01
CA LYS A 5 -5.12 -15.14 -35.49
C LYS A 5 -4.48 -14.92 -34.10
N PRO A 6 -3.94 -13.73 -33.78
CA PRO A 6 -3.43 -13.42 -32.45
C PRO A 6 -4.60 -13.04 -31.52
N GLU A 7 -5.48 -13.99 -31.20
CA GLU A 7 -6.60 -13.76 -30.28
C GLU A 7 -6.31 -14.42 -28.92
N SER A 8 -5.61 -13.72 -28.02
CA SER A 8 -5.67 -14.06 -26.58
C SER A 8 -5.11 -13.02 -25.61
N LYS A 9 -4.45 -11.93 -26.07
CA LYS A 9 -3.86 -10.93 -25.17
C LYS A 9 -4.83 -9.89 -24.54
N LEU A 10 -6.14 -10.12 -24.60
CA LEU A 10 -7.15 -9.10 -24.28
C LEU A 10 -8.13 -9.46 -23.15
N LYS A 11 -8.11 -10.69 -22.63
CA LYS A 11 -8.91 -11.01 -21.43
C LYS A 11 -8.03 -10.88 -20.18
N PRO A 12 -8.38 -9.98 -19.23
CA PRO A 12 -7.71 -9.96 -17.94
C PRO A 12 -7.88 -11.34 -17.28
N ASN A 13 -6.76 -11.94 -16.89
CA ASN A 13 -6.79 -13.20 -16.16
C ASN A 13 -7.50 -12.94 -14.81
N PRO A 14 -8.38 -13.83 -14.32
CA PRO A 14 -8.95 -13.73 -12.97
C PRO A 14 -7.93 -13.41 -11.87
N ASP A 15 -6.68 -13.87 -12.02
CA ASP A 15 -5.57 -13.55 -11.11
C ASP A 15 -5.16 -12.07 -11.15
N ASP A 16 -5.28 -11.38 -12.29
CA ASP A 16 -4.99 -9.95 -12.40
C ASP A 16 -6.05 -9.10 -11.66
N LEU A 17 -7.32 -9.49 -11.74
CA LEU A 17 -8.40 -8.82 -11.00
C LEU A 17 -8.23 -9.01 -9.49
N ARG A 18 -7.95 -10.24 -9.05
CA ARG A 18 -7.68 -10.55 -7.63
C ARG A 18 -6.46 -9.78 -7.11
N ARG A 19 -5.38 -9.72 -7.91
CA ARG A 19 -4.19 -8.93 -7.57
C ARG A 19 -4.56 -7.45 -7.42
N MET A 20 -5.26 -6.88 -8.38
CA MET A 20 -5.66 -5.46 -8.35
C MET A 20 -6.51 -5.13 -7.11
N ILE A 21 -7.51 -5.95 -6.80
CA ILE A 21 -8.36 -5.77 -5.61
C ILE A 21 -7.52 -5.87 -4.34
N GLY A 22 -6.70 -6.91 -4.20
CA GLY A 22 -5.85 -7.09 -3.02
C GLY A 22 -4.90 -5.92 -2.79
N TYR A 23 -4.26 -5.42 -3.84
CA TYR A 23 -3.39 -4.25 -3.76
C TYR A 23 -4.13 -2.98 -3.36
N THR A 24 -5.31 -2.77 -3.95
CA THR A 24 -6.17 -1.63 -3.62
C THR A 24 -6.57 -1.67 -2.16
N MET A 25 -7.02 -2.84 -1.67
CA MET A 25 -7.39 -3.04 -0.28
C MET A 25 -6.21 -2.81 0.67
N ILE A 26 -5.04 -3.40 0.40
CA ILE A 26 -3.85 -3.24 1.25
C ILE A 26 -3.41 -1.77 1.30
N THR A 27 -3.40 -1.09 0.15
CA THR A 27 -3.01 0.32 0.07
C THR A 27 -3.97 1.20 0.86
N PHE A 28 -5.27 0.99 0.67
CA PHE A 28 -6.29 1.75 1.39
C PHE A 28 -6.22 1.47 2.90
N MET A 29 -6.12 0.20 3.30
CA MET A 29 -5.99 -0.15 4.71
C MET A 29 -4.73 0.47 5.33
N GLY A 30 -3.59 0.46 4.64
CA GLY A 30 -2.34 1.05 5.13
C GLY A 30 -2.45 2.55 5.43
N VAL A 31 -3.05 3.32 4.51
CA VAL A 31 -3.25 4.77 4.71
C VAL A 31 -4.22 5.07 5.86
N PHE A 32 -5.32 4.32 5.95
CA PHE A 32 -6.38 4.57 6.91
C PHE A 32 -6.08 4.02 8.31
N LEU A 33 -5.15 3.07 8.45
CA LEU A 33 -4.73 2.51 9.73
C LEU A 33 -4.19 3.56 10.70
N PHE A 34 -3.67 4.67 10.17
CA PHE A 34 -3.13 5.76 10.97
C PHE A 34 -4.16 6.75 11.48
N ILE A 35 -5.39 6.75 10.98
CA ILE A 35 -6.40 7.75 11.38
C ILE A 35 -6.61 7.75 12.91
N PRO A 36 -6.78 6.60 13.59
CA PRO A 36 -6.91 6.58 15.05
C PRO A 36 -5.67 7.13 15.77
N ILE A 37 -4.47 6.84 15.25
CA ILE A 37 -3.20 7.30 15.82
C ILE A 37 -3.05 8.81 15.67
N VAL A 38 -3.28 9.33 14.46
CA VAL A 38 -3.25 10.77 14.18
C VAL A 38 -4.27 11.51 15.04
N TRP A 39 -5.49 10.95 15.16
CA TRP A 39 -6.52 11.52 16.02
C TRP A 39 -6.08 11.55 17.49
N PHE A 40 -5.53 10.46 18.02
CA PHE A 40 -5.03 10.39 19.39
C PHE A 40 -3.91 11.39 19.67
N ILE A 41 -2.93 11.49 18.76
CA ILE A 41 -1.82 12.45 18.88
C ILE A 41 -2.37 13.87 18.85
N HIS A 42 -3.32 14.19 17.96
CA HIS A 42 -3.93 15.51 17.88
C HIS A 42 -4.65 15.93 19.17
N LEU A 43 -5.22 14.99 19.92
CA LEU A 43 -5.85 15.27 21.21
C LEU A 43 -4.83 15.62 22.31
N ILE A 44 -3.60 15.11 22.22
CA ILE A 44 -2.58 15.24 23.27
C ILE A 44 -1.55 16.32 22.91
N SER A 45 -1.27 16.52 21.63
CA SER A 45 -0.24 17.41 21.10
C SER A 45 -0.83 18.30 19.99
N GLN A 46 -0.55 19.61 20.06
CA GLN A 46 -0.90 20.56 19.00
C GLN A 46 0.19 20.66 17.92
N ASP A 47 0.90 19.57 17.63
CA ASP A 47 1.91 19.54 16.58
C ASP A 47 1.27 19.74 15.20
N SER A 48 1.40 20.96 14.67
CA SER A 48 0.98 21.32 13.30
C SER A 48 1.66 20.47 12.22
N GLY A 49 2.84 19.90 12.50
CA GLY A 49 3.58 19.01 11.60
C GLY A 49 3.00 17.61 11.49
N LEU A 50 2.08 17.22 12.38
CA LEU A 50 1.48 15.88 12.41
C LEU A 50 0.82 15.49 11.08
N TYR A 51 -0.02 16.38 10.53
CA TYR A 51 -0.74 16.13 9.29
C TYR A 51 0.19 16.07 8.08
N VAL A 52 1.28 16.86 8.08
CA VAL A 52 2.29 16.84 7.03
C VAL A 52 3.04 15.51 7.06
N ARG A 53 3.48 15.05 8.23
CA ARG A 53 4.14 13.75 8.40
C ARG A 53 3.23 12.61 7.96
N TRP A 54 1.96 12.63 8.39
CA TRP A 54 0.96 11.65 7.95
C TRP A 54 0.75 11.65 6.44
N GLY A 55 0.66 12.83 5.82
CA GLY A 55 0.54 12.97 4.36
C GLY A 55 1.75 12.39 3.62
N ILE A 56 2.97 12.65 4.10
CA ILE A 56 4.21 12.10 3.53
C ILE A 56 4.24 10.56 3.65
N CYS A 57 3.90 10.02 4.82
CA CYS A 57 3.84 8.57 5.07
C CYS A 57 2.82 7.90 4.14
N SER A 58 1.61 8.47 4.07
CA SER A 58 0.54 7.97 3.20
C SER A 58 0.94 7.99 1.72
N ALA A 59 1.57 9.07 1.27
CA ALA A 59 2.06 9.18 -0.10
C ALA A 59 3.15 8.14 -0.40
N PHE A 60 4.09 7.94 0.53
CA PHE A 60 5.15 6.95 0.39
C PHE A 60 4.59 5.53 0.28
N LEU A 61 3.66 5.13 1.15
CA LEU A 61 2.98 3.84 1.09
C LEU A 61 2.25 3.61 -0.24
N VAL A 62 1.53 4.62 -0.72
CA VAL A 62 0.80 4.53 -2.00
C VAL A 62 1.76 4.34 -3.17
N VAL A 63 2.81 5.17 -3.24
CA VAL A 63 3.82 5.08 -4.32
C VAL A 63 4.54 3.73 -4.25
N PHE A 64 4.95 3.30 -3.05
CA PHE A 64 5.60 2.01 -2.85
C PHE A 64 4.72 0.85 -3.33
N ASN A 65 3.45 0.81 -2.91
CA ASN A 65 2.52 -0.23 -3.33
C ASN A 65 2.27 -0.21 -4.85
N MET A 66 2.21 0.97 -5.47
CA MET A 66 2.06 1.11 -6.91
C MET A 66 3.28 0.56 -7.65
N LEU A 67 4.50 0.90 -7.21
CA LEU A 67 5.73 0.35 -7.78
C LEU A 67 5.79 -1.17 -7.62
N PHE A 68 5.44 -1.67 -6.43
CA PHE A 68 5.42 -3.10 -6.13
C PHE A 68 4.43 -3.86 -7.01
N TYR A 69 3.27 -3.26 -7.33
CA TYR A 69 2.26 -3.81 -8.23
C TYR A 69 2.81 -4.07 -9.63
N TYR A 70 3.57 -3.11 -10.18
CA TYR A 70 4.17 -3.24 -11.50
C TYR A 70 5.36 -4.19 -11.52
N TRP A 71 6.07 -4.33 -10.41
CA TRP A 71 7.22 -5.24 -10.29
C TRP A 71 6.82 -6.71 -10.48
N ARG A 72 5.59 -7.11 -10.09
CA ARG A 72 5.06 -8.49 -10.23
C ARG A 72 5.95 -9.60 -9.63
N TYR A 73 6.80 -9.28 -8.65
CA TYR A 73 7.66 -10.25 -7.97
C TYR A 73 7.23 -10.47 -6.52
N PRO A 74 7.00 -11.72 -6.06
CA PRO A 74 6.99 -12.98 -6.80
C PRO A 74 5.83 -13.09 -7.81
N VAL A 75 5.95 -14.00 -8.79
CA VAL A 75 5.00 -14.17 -9.90
C VAL A 75 3.60 -14.60 -9.42
N ASN A 76 3.54 -15.38 -8.33
CA ASN A 76 2.26 -15.76 -7.72
C ASN A 76 1.63 -14.56 -7.00
N TRP A 77 0.43 -14.18 -7.41
CA TRP A 77 -0.28 -13.00 -6.91
C TRP A 77 -0.52 -13.03 -5.39
N LEU A 78 -0.82 -14.20 -4.81
CA LEU A 78 -1.08 -14.33 -3.37
C LEU A 78 0.22 -14.18 -2.57
N ARG A 79 1.29 -14.86 -3.02
CA ARG A 79 2.61 -14.73 -2.37
C ARG A 79 3.13 -13.31 -2.47
N ASN A 80 2.84 -12.64 -3.57
CA ASN A 80 3.17 -11.25 -3.81
C ASN A 80 2.44 -10.32 -2.83
N LEU A 81 1.12 -10.49 -2.69
CA LEU A 81 0.34 -9.76 -1.68
C LEU A 81 0.87 -9.99 -0.26
N MET A 82 1.24 -11.22 0.10
CA MET A 82 1.79 -11.51 1.44
C MET A 82 3.12 -10.79 1.70
N VAL A 83 4.00 -10.73 0.69
CA VAL A 83 5.25 -9.96 0.78
C VAL A 83 4.94 -8.47 0.92
N LEU A 84 3.98 -7.96 0.15
CA LEU A 84 3.54 -6.57 0.23
C LEU A 84 3.00 -6.22 1.63
N VAL A 85 2.16 -7.09 2.20
CA VAL A 85 1.66 -6.92 3.58
C VAL A 85 2.82 -6.88 4.56
N GLY A 86 3.79 -7.80 4.45
CA GLY A 86 4.95 -7.84 5.34
C GLY A 86 5.78 -6.55 5.28
N ILE A 87 6.05 -6.04 4.07
CA ILE A 87 6.80 -4.79 3.88
C ILE A 87 6.00 -3.60 4.40
N ASN A 88 4.68 -3.55 4.11
CA ASN A 88 3.83 -2.49 4.62
C ASN A 88 3.79 -2.50 6.14
N LEU A 89 3.67 -3.66 6.81
CA LEU A 89 3.75 -3.73 8.27
C LEU A 89 5.08 -3.18 8.80
N PHE A 90 6.20 -3.47 8.14
CA PHE A 90 7.49 -2.91 8.53
C PHE A 90 7.53 -1.38 8.37
N ILE A 91 7.08 -0.85 7.23
CA ILE A 91 6.97 0.59 6.99
C ILE A 91 6.05 1.23 8.05
N LEU A 92 4.89 0.63 8.30
CA LEU A 92 3.91 1.10 9.28
C LEU A 92 4.52 1.21 10.69
N ILE A 93 5.36 0.26 11.10
CA ILE A 93 6.06 0.31 12.39
C ILE A 93 7.01 1.51 12.44
N PHE A 94 7.82 1.73 11.38
CA PHE A 94 8.71 2.90 11.32
C PHE A 94 7.95 4.22 11.34
N GLU A 95 6.87 4.30 10.58
CA GLU A 95 6.00 5.48 10.52
C GLU A 95 5.33 5.74 11.87
N TYR A 96 4.91 4.70 12.60
CA TYR A 96 4.40 4.82 13.95
C TYR A 96 5.40 5.49 14.89
N PHE A 97 6.66 5.03 14.92
CA PHE A 97 7.70 5.66 15.73
C PHE A 97 7.98 7.10 15.30
N TRP A 98 7.92 7.38 14.00
CA TRP A 98 8.11 8.73 13.45
C TRP A 98 6.98 9.68 13.86
N LEU A 99 5.72 9.22 13.82
CA LEU A 99 4.56 10.00 14.25
C LEU A 99 4.60 10.24 15.77
N MET A 100 5.00 9.25 16.57
CA MET A 100 5.07 9.38 18.03
C MET A 100 6.13 10.39 18.51
N GLN A 101 7.10 10.78 17.68
CA GLN A 101 8.05 11.85 18.04
C GLN A 101 7.37 13.20 18.32
N SER A 102 6.15 13.44 17.83
CA SER A 102 5.41 14.67 18.12
C SER A 102 4.79 14.72 19.53
N VAL A 103 4.86 13.62 20.29
CA VAL A 103 4.30 13.50 21.64
C VAL A 103 5.37 13.74 22.72
N GLY A 104 6.62 14.01 22.34
CA GLY A 104 7.75 14.27 23.23
C GLY A 104 8.09 15.75 23.36
#